data_AF-A0A834C5N3-F1
#
_entry.id   AF-A0A834C5N3-F1
#
_cell.length_a   1.000
_cell.length_b   1.000
_cell.length_c   1.000
_cell.angle_alpha   90.00
_cell.angle_beta   90.00
_cell.angle_gamma   90.00
#
_symmetry.space_group_name_H-M   'P 1'
#
loop_
_entity.id
_entity.type
_entity.pdbx_description
1 polymer ?
#
loop_
_entity_poly.entity_id
_entity_poly.type
_entity_poly.pdbx_seq_one_letter_code
_entity_poly.pdbx_strand_id
1 'polypeptide(L)'
;MFLYLLVSAAYHSSRWLPRTRRLKFQIVNVVFILVVLIPQIYIMARPKSSRYCKQPLLINLCVSVALSFIASGFSLLFTLLDPVPQSLWASFHLFGLLSCGHGLSTSILTLTAAECVKSTPELYHMSAALTVASAVSAGVLLLRGGLWLSNRRPAGQTG
;
A
#
# COMPACT_ATOMS: atom_id res chain seq x y z
N MET A 1 -3.70 -0.73 -1.41
CA MET A 1 -3.21 -0.44 -2.78
C MET A 1 -1.85 0.28 -2.82
N PHE A 2 -1.61 1.34 -2.03
CA PHE A 2 -0.31 2.03 -1.97
C PHE A 2 0.87 1.13 -1.64
N LEU A 3 0.69 0.25 -0.65
CA LEU A 3 1.69 -0.75 -0.27
C LEU A 3 2.04 -1.72 -1.41
N TYR A 4 1.07 -2.08 -2.25
CA TYR A 4 1.28 -2.95 -3.41
C TYR A 4 2.16 -2.28 -4.48
N LEU A 5 1.90 -1.01 -4.79
CA LEU A 5 2.73 -0.23 -5.71
C LEU A 5 4.13 0.01 -5.15
N LEU A 6 4.25 0.23 -3.84
CA LEU A 6 5.54 0.39 -3.18
C LEU A 6 6.41 -0.85 -3.30
N VAL A 7 5.83 -2.04 -3.03
CA VAL A 7 6.52 -3.32 -3.18
C VAL A 7 6.90 -3.56 -4.64
N SER A 8 5.99 -3.27 -5.58
CA SER A 8 6.23 -3.45 -7.01
C SER A 8 7.30 -2.49 -7.55
N ALA A 9 7.28 -1.23 -7.12
CA ALA A 9 8.28 -0.23 -7.46
C ALA A 9 9.64 -0.57 -6.83
N ALA A 10 9.66 -1.03 -5.58
CA ALA A 10 10.88 -1.46 -4.90
C ALA A 10 11.50 -2.68 -5.61
N TYR A 11 10.69 -3.66 -5.99
CA TYR A 11 11.14 -4.84 -6.74
C TYR A 11 11.73 -4.49 -8.11
N HIS A 12 11.01 -3.69 -8.92
CA HIS A 12 11.50 -3.30 -10.24
C HIS A 12 12.74 -2.41 -10.16
N SER A 13 12.80 -1.49 -9.19
CA SER A 13 13.98 -0.65 -8.97
C SER A 13 15.18 -1.49 -8.52
N SER A 14 14.97 -2.46 -7.61
CA SER A 14 16.04 -3.36 -7.15
C SER A 14 16.63 -4.22 -8.26
N ARG A 15 15.83 -4.59 -9.28
CA ARG A 15 16.31 -5.39 -10.42
C ARG A 15 17.01 -4.57 -11.50
N TRP A 16 16.77 -3.26 -11.54
CA TRP A 16 17.53 -2.32 -12.37
C TRP A 16 18.93 -2.02 -11.80
N LEU A 17 19.15 -2.25 -10.50
CA LEU A 17 20.42 -1.97 -9.84
C LEU A 17 21.38 -3.18 -9.88
N PRO A 18 22.68 -2.96 -10.17
CA PRO A 18 23.68 -4.03 -10.17
C PRO A 18 23.81 -4.68 -8.79
N ARG A 19 24.09 -5.99 -8.76
CA ARG A 19 24.03 -6.86 -7.57
C ARG A 19 24.86 -6.34 -6.39
N THR A 20 25.97 -5.65 -6.66
CA THR A 20 26.85 -5.00 -5.67
C THR A 20 26.20 -3.82 -4.92
N ARG A 21 25.13 -3.22 -5.45
CA ARG A 21 24.37 -2.13 -4.79
C ARG A 21 23.06 -2.57 -4.15
N ARG A 22 22.68 -3.86 -4.23
CA ARG A 22 21.43 -4.37 -3.65
C ARG A 22 21.34 -4.18 -2.13
N LEU A 23 22.46 -4.31 -1.40
CA LEU A 23 22.48 -4.09 0.05
C LEU A 23 22.13 -2.64 0.42
N LYS A 24 22.67 -1.66 -0.33
CA LYS A 24 22.34 -0.23 -0.14
C LYS A 24 20.86 0.03 -0.41
N PHE A 25 20.32 -0.60 -1.45
CA PHE A 25 18.90 -0.50 -1.78
C PHE A 25 18.00 -1.12 -0.69
N GLN A 26 18.39 -2.26 -0.13
CA GLN A 26 17.67 -2.90 0.97
C GLN A 26 17.64 -2.02 2.23
N ILE A 27 18.76 -1.39 2.59
CA ILE A 27 18.81 -0.44 3.71
C ILE A 27 17.84 0.71 3.47
N VAL A 28 17.86 1.32 2.28
CA VAL A 28 16.93 2.41 1.92
C VAL A 28 15.48 1.93 2.00
N ASN A 29 15.18 0.72 1.53
CA ASN A 29 13.84 0.14 1.59
C ASN A 29 13.37 -0.10 3.03
N VAL A 30 14.24 -0.60 3.92
CA VAL A 30 13.94 -0.78 5.35
C VAL A 30 13.71 0.57 6.03
N VAL A 31 14.55 1.57 5.77
CA VAL A 31 14.36 2.92 6.31
C VAL A 31 13.03 3.52 5.84
N PHE A 32 12.68 3.35 4.57
CA PHE A 32 11.41 3.81 4.03
C PHE A 32 10.21 3.12 4.70
N ILE A 33 10.29 1.80 4.90
CA ILE A 33 9.27 1.01 5.63
C ILE A 33 9.08 1.55 7.05
N LEU A 34 10.18 1.82 7.78
CA LEU A 34 10.12 2.36 9.14
C LEU A 34 9.47 3.76 9.17
N VAL A 35 9.81 4.63 8.22
CA VAL A 35 9.20 5.96 8.09
C VAL A 35 7.68 5.88 7.85
N VAL A 36 7.19 4.84 7.17
CA VAL A 36 5.76 4.62 6.95
C VAL A 36 5.08 3.98 8.18
N LEU A 37 5.72 3.02 8.84
CA LEU A 37 5.15 2.28 9.98
C LEU A 37 5.14 3.09 11.29
N ILE A 38 6.21 3.84 11.58
CA ILE A 38 6.36 4.57 12.85
C ILE A 38 5.20 5.55 13.08
N PRO A 39 4.79 6.39 12.11
CA PRO A 39 3.65 7.29 12.30
C PRO A 39 2.33 6.55 12.54
N GLN A 40 2.11 5.41 11.88
CA GLN A 40 0.89 4.61 12.05
C GLN A 40 0.83 3.99 13.45
N ILE A 41 1.95 3.44 13.93
CA ILE A 41 2.06 2.86 15.28
C ILE A 41 1.95 3.94 16.35
N TYR A 42 2.60 5.08 16.15
CA TYR A 42 2.56 6.21 17.07
C TYR A 42 1.12 6.71 17.30
N ILE A 43 0.34 6.83 16.22
CA ILE A 43 -1.05 7.30 16.30
C ILE A 43 -1.98 6.24 16.91
N MET A 44 -1.69 4.95 16.67
CA MET A 44 -2.40 3.85 17.32
C MET A 44 -2.13 3.80 18.84
N ALA A 45 -0.92 4.15 19.28
CA ALA A 45 -0.56 4.18 20.70
C ALA A 45 -1.15 5.37 21.48
N ARG A 46 -1.81 6.32 20.81
CA ARG A 46 -2.39 7.51 21.46
C ARG A 46 -3.76 7.18 22.09
N PRO A 47 -3.93 7.31 23.41
CA PRO A 47 -5.16 6.93 24.12
C PRO A 47 -6.37 7.85 23.82
N LYS A 48 -6.17 8.99 23.14
CA LYS A 48 -7.24 9.92 22.74
C LYS A 48 -8.07 9.45 21.53
N SER A 49 -7.63 8.42 20.79
CA SER A 49 -8.22 8.05 19.50
C SER A 49 -9.58 7.33 19.56
N SER A 50 -10.03 6.81 20.71
CA SER A 50 -11.24 5.95 20.77
C SER A 50 -12.48 6.59 21.38
N ARG A 51 -12.38 7.76 22.03
CA ARG A 51 -13.43 8.19 22.95
C ARG A 51 -14.69 8.81 22.33
N TYR A 52 -14.70 9.16 21.04
CA TYR A 52 -15.81 9.99 20.50
C TYR A 52 -16.18 9.77 19.02
N CYS A 53 -15.75 8.68 18.38
CA CYS A 53 -16.12 8.39 16.99
C CYS A 53 -16.89 7.07 16.91
N LYS A 54 -18.07 7.08 16.28
CA LYS A 54 -18.94 5.90 16.12
C LYS A 54 -18.38 4.90 15.09
N GLN A 55 -17.50 5.36 14.22
CA GLN A 55 -16.91 4.63 13.12
C GLN A 55 -15.68 3.84 13.58
N PRO A 56 -15.46 2.61 13.09
CA PRO A 56 -14.33 1.74 13.46
C PRO A 56 -13.00 2.18 12.81
N LEU A 57 -12.63 3.47 12.88
CA LEU A 57 -11.39 4.01 12.31
C LEU A 57 -10.15 3.37 12.91
N LEU A 58 -10.16 3.06 14.20
CA LEU A 58 -9.02 2.43 14.89
C LEU A 58 -8.79 1.00 14.39
N ILE A 59 -9.84 0.20 14.25
CA ILE A 59 -9.76 -1.17 13.71
C ILE A 59 -9.24 -1.13 12.28
N ASN A 60 -9.73 -0.17 11.48
CA ASN A 60 -9.25 0.02 10.12
C ASN A 60 -7.75 0.39 10.09
N LEU A 61 -7.29 1.26 11.00
CA LEU A 61 -5.86 1.59 11.12
C LEU A 61 -5.03 0.35 11.51
N CYS A 62 -5.50 -0.47 12.45
CA CYS A 62 -4.83 -1.73 12.82
C CYS A 62 -4.67 -2.68 11.62
N VAL A 63 -5.72 -2.84 10.81
CA VAL A 63 -5.67 -3.64 9.58
C VAL A 63 -4.66 -3.04 8.59
N SER A 64 -4.59 -1.71 8.49
CA SER A 64 -3.61 -1.01 7.65
C SER A 64 -2.16 -1.27 8.08
N VAL A 65 -1.90 -1.27 9.39
CA VAL A 65 -0.59 -1.60 9.96
C VAL A 65 -0.23 -3.06 9.68
N ALA A 66 -1.16 -3.98 9.88
CA ALA A 66 -0.93 -5.41 9.59
C ALA A 66 -0.61 -5.64 8.11
N LEU A 67 -1.37 -5.01 7.21
CA LEU A 67 -1.09 -5.08 5.77
C LEU A 67 0.26 -4.42 5.41
N SER A 68 0.64 -3.34 6.09
CA SER A 68 1.95 -2.67 5.90
C SER A 68 3.11 -3.59 6.30
N PHE A 69 2.95 -4.36 7.38
CA PHE A 69 3.93 -5.35 7.81
C PHE A 69 4.08 -6.49 6.78
N ILE A 70 2.96 -7.02 6.29
CA ILE A 70 2.96 -8.07 5.26
C ILE A 70 3.61 -7.56 3.95
N ALA A 71 3.27 -6.34 3.52
CA ALA A 71 3.88 -5.71 2.34
C ALA A 71 5.40 -5.54 2.50
N SER A 72 5.84 -5.15 3.69
CA SER A 72 7.27 -5.01 4.02
C SER A 72 8.00 -6.36 3.91
N GLY A 73 7.38 -7.43 4.43
CA GLY A 73 7.87 -8.80 4.28
C GLY A 73 8.00 -9.21 2.81
N PHE A 74 6.99 -8.97 1.99
CA PHE A 74 7.07 -9.21 0.55
C PHE A 74 8.20 -8.41 -0.10
N SER A 75 8.34 -7.12 0.21
CA SER A 75 9.41 -6.26 -0.34
C SER A 75 10.80 -6.84 -0.04
N LEU A 76 11.04 -7.29 1.19
CA LEU A 76 12.30 -7.93 1.58
C LEU A 76 12.50 -9.25 0.83
N LEU A 77 11.51 -10.14 0.84
CA LEU A 77 11.57 -11.44 0.16
C LEU A 77 11.86 -11.28 -1.35
N PHE A 78 11.19 -10.34 -2.02
CA PHE A 78 11.41 -10.05 -3.44
C PHE A 78 12.80 -9.50 -3.75
N THR A 79 13.44 -8.78 -2.82
CA THR A 79 14.83 -8.29 -3.00
C THR A 79 15.89 -9.36 -2.71
N LEU A 80 15.57 -10.32 -1.83
CA LEU A 80 16.49 -11.38 -1.39
C LEU A 80 16.47 -12.61 -2.31
N LEU A 81 15.30 -12.98 -2.83
CA LEU A 81 15.13 -14.19 -3.62
C LEU A 81 15.37 -13.92 -5.12
N ASP A 82 16.33 -14.64 -5.70
CA ASP A 82 16.58 -14.63 -7.14
C ASP A 82 16.94 -16.05 -7.62
N PRO A 83 16.10 -16.74 -8.43
CA PRO A 83 14.79 -16.31 -8.94
C PRO A 83 13.67 -16.36 -7.89
N VAL A 84 12.61 -15.57 -8.09
CA VAL A 84 11.46 -15.53 -7.18
C VAL A 84 10.50 -16.70 -7.47
N PRO A 85 10.12 -17.52 -6.49
CA PRO A 85 9.20 -18.64 -6.69
C PRO A 85 7.78 -18.17 -7.06
N GLN A 86 7.10 -18.95 -7.89
CA GLN A 86 5.77 -18.64 -8.42
C GLN A 86 4.68 -18.57 -7.33
N SER A 87 4.86 -19.32 -6.23
CA SER A 87 3.98 -19.26 -5.06
C SER A 87 3.97 -17.87 -4.40
N LEU A 88 5.14 -17.22 -4.27
CA LEU A 88 5.23 -15.86 -3.73
C LEU A 88 4.56 -14.83 -4.63
N TRP A 89 4.63 -15.02 -5.95
CA TRP A 89 3.88 -14.19 -6.90
C TRP A 89 2.37 -14.32 -6.72
N ALA A 90 1.86 -15.54 -6.57
CA ALA A 90 0.44 -15.76 -6.31
C ALA A 90 -0.01 -15.10 -5.00
N SER A 91 0.76 -15.28 -3.91
CA SER A 91 0.49 -14.64 -2.63
C SER A 91 0.54 -13.11 -2.71
N PHE A 92 1.45 -12.54 -3.51
CA PHE A 92 1.54 -11.11 -3.74
C PHE A 92 0.31 -10.54 -4.48
N HIS A 93 -0.19 -11.26 -5.49
CA HIS A 93 -1.42 -10.86 -6.17
C HIS A 93 -2.66 -10.96 -5.27
N LEU A 94 -2.75 -12.02 -4.46
CA LEU A 94 -3.82 -12.15 -3.46
C LEU A 94 -3.76 -11.03 -2.42
N PHE A 95 -2.56 -10.70 -1.94
CA PHE A 95 -2.33 -9.55 -1.07
C PHE A 95 -2.79 -8.24 -1.73
N GLY A 96 -2.56 -8.08 -3.05
CA GLY A 96 -3.07 -6.95 -3.82
C GLY A 96 -4.60 -6.79 -3.75
N LEU A 97 -5.34 -7.90 -3.86
CA LEU A 97 -6.81 -7.91 -3.73
C LEU A 97 -7.26 -7.53 -2.32
N LEU A 98 -6.64 -8.11 -1.28
CA LEU A 98 -6.93 -7.75 0.11
C LEU A 98 -6.65 -6.27 0.40
N SER A 99 -5.53 -5.77 -0.13
CA SER A 99 -5.13 -4.36 -0.02
C SER A 99 -6.04 -3.41 -0.83
N CYS A 100 -6.79 -3.93 -1.81
CA CYS A 100 -7.82 -3.20 -2.54
C CYS A 100 -9.10 -3.08 -1.70
N GLY A 101 -9.60 -4.21 -1.19
CA GLY A 101 -10.78 -4.24 -0.32
C GLY A 101 -10.60 -3.34 0.90
N HIS A 102 -9.44 -3.42 1.56
CA HIS A 102 -9.11 -2.54 2.67
C HIS A 102 -9.07 -1.05 2.29
N GLY A 103 -8.57 -0.71 1.10
CA GLY A 103 -8.59 0.67 0.59
C GLY A 103 -10.01 1.20 0.41
N LEU A 104 -10.90 0.39 -0.19
CA LEU A 104 -12.32 0.74 -0.36
C LEU A 104 -13.03 0.93 0.98
N SER A 105 -12.81 0.01 1.92
CA SER A 105 -13.34 0.14 3.28
C SER A 105 -12.83 1.40 3.98
N THR A 106 -11.55 1.71 3.84
CA THR A 106 -10.94 2.94 4.39
C THR A 106 -11.58 4.19 3.79
N SER A 107 -11.83 4.22 2.48
CA SER A 107 -12.49 5.34 1.82
C SER A 107 -13.92 5.56 2.34
N ILE A 108 -14.72 4.50 2.45
CA ILE A 108 -16.10 4.57 2.95
C ILE A 108 -16.11 5.05 4.41
N LEU A 109 -15.23 4.51 5.24
CA LEU A 109 -15.11 4.92 6.65
C LEU A 109 -14.65 6.37 6.78
N THR A 110 -13.74 6.83 5.94
CA THR A 110 -13.27 8.22 5.94
C THR A 110 -14.37 9.19 5.52
N LEU A 111 -15.14 8.85 4.47
CA LEU A 111 -16.28 9.66 4.01
C LEU A 111 -17.40 9.75 5.05
N THR A 112 -17.66 8.65 5.76
CA THR A 112 -18.71 8.60 6.80
C THR A 112 -18.25 9.16 8.14
N ALA A 113 -16.96 9.41 8.36
CA ALA A 113 -16.39 9.93 9.60
C ALA A 113 -16.06 11.44 9.56
N ALA A 114 -16.67 12.21 8.65
CA ALA A 114 -16.44 13.65 8.55
C ALA A 114 -16.68 14.41 9.88
N GLU A 115 -17.68 14.00 10.65
CA GLU A 115 -17.98 14.56 11.97
C GLU A 115 -16.89 14.25 13.03
N CYS A 116 -16.07 13.22 12.81
CA CYS A 116 -14.99 12.86 13.72
C CYS A 116 -13.74 13.76 13.60
N VAL A 117 -13.70 14.68 12.63
CA VAL A 117 -12.58 15.63 12.49
C VAL A 117 -12.44 16.54 13.71
N LYS A 118 -13.56 16.87 14.37
CA LYS A 118 -13.58 17.74 15.56
C LYS A 118 -13.14 17.01 16.84
N SER A 119 -13.37 15.70 16.89
CA SER A 119 -13.13 14.89 18.09
C SER A 119 -11.76 14.21 18.07
N THR A 120 -11.32 13.72 16.91
CA THR A 120 -10.08 12.94 16.75
C THR A 120 -9.36 13.29 15.43
N PRO A 121 -8.85 14.54 15.29
CA PRO A 121 -8.27 15.05 14.05
C PRO A 121 -7.05 14.23 13.57
N GLU A 122 -6.16 13.81 14.48
CA GLU A 122 -4.97 13.02 14.12
C GLU A 122 -5.35 11.70 13.41
N LEU A 123 -6.40 11.03 13.88
CA LEU A 123 -6.85 9.75 13.32
C LEU A 123 -7.57 9.95 11.98
N TYR A 124 -8.39 11.00 11.87
CA TYR A 124 -9.08 11.37 10.64
C TYR A 124 -8.09 11.73 9.53
N HIS A 125 -7.09 12.57 9.81
CA HIS A 125 -6.08 12.97 8.82
C HIS A 125 -5.23 11.78 8.34
N MET A 126 -4.90 10.82 9.22
CA MET A 126 -4.23 9.60 8.78
C MET A 126 -5.11 8.72 7.91
N SER A 127 -6.39 8.54 8.27
CA SER A 127 -7.36 7.80 7.44
C SER A 127 -7.57 8.47 6.08
N ALA A 128 -7.61 9.80 6.04
CA ALA A 128 -7.68 10.57 4.82
C ALA A 128 -6.40 10.43 3.97
N ALA A 129 -5.23 10.51 4.58
CA ALA A 129 -3.95 10.29 3.90
C ALA A 129 -3.86 8.87 3.31
N LEU A 130 -4.28 7.85 4.06
CA LEU A 130 -4.35 6.46 3.58
C LEU A 130 -5.37 6.30 2.44
N THR A 131 -6.51 6.99 2.52
CA THR A 131 -7.53 7.04 1.47
C THR A 131 -6.94 7.63 0.18
N VAL A 132 -6.34 8.83 0.26
CA VAL A 132 -5.71 9.50 -0.89
C VAL A 132 -4.61 8.63 -1.49
N ALA A 133 -3.72 8.08 -0.66
CA ALA A 133 -2.65 7.20 -1.11
C ALA A 133 -3.22 5.95 -1.81
N SER A 134 -4.30 5.37 -1.29
CA SER A 134 -4.97 4.22 -1.90
C SER A 134 -5.65 4.57 -3.23
N ALA A 135 -6.30 5.72 -3.34
CA ALA A 135 -6.97 6.21 -4.54
C ALA A 135 -5.98 6.53 -5.66
N VAL A 136 -4.89 7.25 -5.34
CA VAL A 136 -3.79 7.51 -6.29
C VAL A 136 -3.22 6.19 -6.82
N SER A 137 -3.03 5.22 -5.92
CA SER A 137 -2.48 3.93 -6.28
C SER A 137 -3.43 3.08 -7.14
N ALA A 138 -4.73 3.12 -6.85
CA ALA A 138 -5.75 2.51 -7.69
C ALA A 138 -5.74 3.14 -9.09
N GLY A 139 -5.65 4.48 -9.18
CA GLY A 139 -5.54 5.20 -10.43
C GLY A 139 -4.33 4.78 -11.27
N VAL A 140 -3.14 4.69 -10.65
CA VAL A 140 -1.92 4.23 -11.35
C VAL A 140 -2.04 2.79 -11.85
N LEU A 141 -2.66 1.89 -11.07
CA LEU A 141 -2.88 0.50 -11.48
C LEU A 141 -3.90 0.40 -12.62
N LEU A 142 -5.00 1.15 -12.56
CA LEU A 142 -6.00 1.22 -13.63
C LEU A 142 -5.40 1.81 -14.91
N LEU A 143 -4.57 2.85 -14.81
CA LEU A 143 -3.86 3.42 -15.96
C LEU A 143 -2.88 2.42 -16.57
N ARG A 144 -2.06 1.74 -15.77
CA ARG A 144 -1.13 0.72 -16.27
C ARG A 144 -1.86 -0.48 -16.87
N GLY A 145 -2.91 -0.97 -16.22
CA GLY A 145 -3.76 -2.04 -16.72
C GLY A 145 -4.46 -1.65 -18.02
N GLY A 146 -5.01 -0.44 -18.08
CA GLY A 146 -5.65 0.12 -19.26
C GLY A 146 -4.68 0.30 -20.43
N LEU A 147 -3.49 0.86 -20.19
CA LEU A 147 -2.43 0.98 -21.19
C LEU A 147 -1.99 -0.38 -21.72
N TRP A 148 -1.85 -1.38 -20.85
CA TRP A 148 -1.50 -2.74 -21.25
C TRP A 148 -2.61 -3.41 -22.09
N LEU A 149 -3.87 -3.24 -21.72
CA LEU A 149 -5.02 -3.71 -22.51
C LEU A 149 -5.10 -2.99 -23.86
N SER A 150 -4.79 -1.69 -23.88
CA SER A 150 -4.74 -0.88 -25.11
C SER A 150 -3.61 -1.32 -26.03
N ASN A 151 -2.41 -1.60 -25.48
CA ASN A 151 -1.27 -2.13 -26.24
C ASN A 151 -1.43 -3.59 -26.67
N ARG A 152 -2.40 -4.31 -26.10
CA ARG A 152 -2.79 -5.66 -26.52
C ARG A 152 -3.87 -5.66 -27.60
N ARG A 153 -4.41 -4.50 -27.99
CA ARG A 153 -5.19 -4.43 -29.24
C ARG A 153 -4.22 -4.72 -30.39
N PRO A 154 -4.42 -5.80 -31.16
CA PRO A 154 -3.60 -6.06 -32.33
C PRO A 154 -3.74 -4.87 -33.28
N ALA A 155 -2.64 -4.50 -33.94
CA ALA A 155 -2.69 -3.71 -35.15
C ALA A 155 -3.71 -4.35 -36.10
N GLY A 156 -4.88 -3.75 -36.18
CA GLY A 156 -6.05 -4.30 -36.86
C GLY A 156 -6.95 -3.16 -37.28
N GLN A 157 -6.39 -2.22 -38.03
CA GLN A 157 -7.05 -1.37 -39.02
C GLN A 157 -6.02 -0.50 -39.74
N THR A 158 -5.32 -1.09 -40.70
CA THR A 158 -4.78 -0.41 -41.89
C THR A 158 -4.94 -1.39 -43.04
N GLY A 159 -5.84 -1.08 -43.98
CA GLY A 159 -6.21 -1.91 -45.13
C GLY A 159 -7.69 -1.78 -45.42
#